data_AF-A0A1B8S8C7-F1
#
_entry.id   AF-A0A1B8S8C7-F1
#
_cell.length_a   1.000
_cell.length_b   1.000
_cell.length_c   1.000
_cell.angle_alpha   90.00
_cell.angle_beta   90.00
_cell.angle_gamma   90.00
#
_symmetry.space_group_name_H-M   'P 1'
#
loop_
_entity.id
_entity.type
_entity.pdbx_description
1 polymer ?
#
loop_
_entity_poly.entity_id
_entity_poly.type
_entity_poly.pdbx_seq_one_letter_code
_entity_poly.pdbx_strand_id
1 'polypeptide(L)' 'EPDLLVYKELHVVGALGVEYPAHRAALEILALGRWPFDRITRESTGFAGLAQLLTSLADESARSSGALHNVFLPTP' A
#
# COMPACT_ATOMS: atom_id res chain seq x y z
N GLU A 1 -13.43 -23.09 -26.72
CA GLU A 1 -13.87 -23.35 -25.34
C GLU A 1 -13.95 -22.00 -24.64
N PRO A 2 -15.01 -21.68 -23.87
CA PRO A 2 -15.10 -20.40 -23.17
C PRO A 2 -13.98 -20.29 -22.13
N ASP A 3 -13.53 -19.06 -21.86
CA ASP A 3 -12.51 -18.82 -20.85
C ASP A 3 -13.05 -19.05 -19.42
N LEU A 4 -12.14 -18.99 -18.45
CA LEU A 4 -12.48 -19.21 -17.04
C LEU A 4 -13.30 -18.07 -16.42
N LEU A 5 -13.24 -16.85 -16.94
CA LEU A 5 -14.06 -15.74 -16.45
C LEU A 5 -15.52 -16.01 -16.80
N VAL A 6 -15.79 -16.42 -18.04
CA VAL A 6 -17.12 -16.76 -18.54
C VAL A 6 -17.62 -18.05 -17.92
N TYR A 7 -16.81 -19.12 -17.90
CA TYR A 7 -17.22 -20.41 -17.35
C TYR A 7 -17.55 -20.34 -15.85
N LYS A 8 -16.83 -19.51 -15.10
CA LYS A 8 -17.05 -19.33 -13.65
C LYS A 8 -17.95 -18.14 -13.32
N GLU A 9 -18.45 -17.44 -14.34
CA GLU A 9 -19.31 -16.25 -14.17
C GLU A 9 -18.69 -15.21 -13.22
N LEU A 10 -17.38 -14.97 -13.34
CA LEU A 10 -16.67 -14.05 -12.46
C LEU A 10 -17.07 -12.60 -12.73
N HIS A 11 -17.40 -11.86 -11.67
CA HIS A 11 -17.64 -10.44 -11.73
C HIS A 11 -16.34 -9.67 -11.44
N VAL A 12 -15.85 -8.94 -12.44
CA VAL A 12 -14.65 -8.11 -12.31
C VAL A 12 -15.07 -6.68 -12.00
N VAL A 13 -14.67 -6.17 -10.83
CA VAL A 13 -14.94 -4.80 -10.40
C VAL A 13 -13.64 -4.02 -10.39
N GLY A 14 -13.54 -2.99 -11.23
CA GLY A 14 -12.45 -2.02 -11.15
C GLY A 14 -12.58 -1.15 -9.91
N ALA A 15 -11.46 -0.89 -9.24
CA ALA A 15 -11.41 0.04 -8.11
C ALA A 15 -10.31 1.09 -8.37
N LEU A 16 -10.64 2.37 -8.21
CA LEU A 16 -9.73 3.49 -8.42
C LEU A 16 -9.87 4.48 -7.26
N GLY A 17 -8.82 4.59 -6.44
CA GLY A 17 -8.83 5.46 -5.27
C GLY A 17 -10.03 5.22 -4.35
N VAL A 18 -10.14 6.04 -3.29
CA VAL A 18 -11.36 6.05 -2.47
C VAL A 18 -11.67 7.48 -2.01
N GLU A 19 -12.94 7.79 -1.90
CA GLU A 19 -13.40 9.11 -1.45
C GLU A 19 -13.23 9.32 0.07
N TYR A 20 -13.46 10.54 0.53
CA TYR A 20 -13.36 10.92 1.95
C TYR A 20 -14.09 9.96 2.94
N PRO A 21 -15.31 9.45 2.67
CA PRO A 21 -15.98 8.54 3.60
C PRO A 21 -15.22 7.24 3.85
N ALA A 22 -14.53 6.71 2.83
CA ALA A 22 -13.73 5.51 2.95
C ALA A 22 -12.49 5.75 3.81
N HIS A 23 -11.85 6.92 3.69
CA HIS A 23 -10.75 7.31 4.57
C HIS A 23 -11.19 7.40 6.03
N ARG A 24 -12.36 7.99 6.30
CA ARG A 24 -12.93 8.04 7.65
C ARG A 24 -13.15 6.63 8.22
N ALA A 25 -13.79 5.75 7.46
CA ALA A 25 -14.03 4.37 7.87
C ALA A 25 -12.70 3.61 8.12
N ALA A 26 -11.68 3.83 7.29
CA ALA A 26 -10.36 3.24 7.51
C ALA A 26 -9.72 3.71 8.83
N LEU A 27 -9.83 5.00 9.16
CA LEU A 27 -9.34 5.54 10.43
C LEU A 27 -10.09 4.97 11.64
N GLU A 28 -11.40 4.77 11.53
CA GLU A 28 -12.20 4.10 12.58
C GLU A 28 -11.72 2.66 12.80
N ILE A 29 -11.46 1.90 11.73
CA ILE A 29 -10.90 0.54 11.82
C ILE A 29 -9.52 0.55 12.48
N LEU A 30 -8.65 1.51 12.12
CA LEU A 30 -7.34 1.68 12.73
C LEU A 30 -7.45 1.94 14.24
N ALA A 31 -8.36 2.82 14.64
CA ALA A 31 -8.58 3.18 16.04
C ALA A 31 -9.10 2.00 16.88
N LEU A 32 -9.82 1.06 16.27
CA LEU A 32 -10.29 -0.15 16.96
C LEU A 32 -9.16 -1.13 17.31
N GLY A 33 -7.96 -0.99 16.73
CA GLY A 33 -6.82 -1.87 16.99
C GLY A 33 -7.06 -3.34 16.64
N ARG A 34 -8.07 -3.62 15.81
CA ARG A 34 -8.49 -4.98 15.44
C ARG A 34 -7.59 -5.62 14.38
N TRP A 35 -6.70 -4.85 13.78
CA TRP A 35 -5.76 -5.31 12.77
C TRP A 35 -4.32 -5.01 13.21
N PRO A 36 -3.39 -5.97 13.07
CA PRO A 36 -2.01 -5.81 13.52
C PRO A 36 -1.19 -5.04 12.47
N PHE A 37 -1.55 -3.77 12.23
CA PHE A 37 -0.84 -2.90 11.28
C PHE A 37 0.63 -2.68 11.66
N ASP A 38 0.98 -2.87 12.93
CA ASP A 38 2.33 -2.86 13.46
C ASP A 38 3.20 -4.03 12.95
N ARG A 39 2.58 -5.12 12.49
CA ARG A 39 3.29 -6.28 11.90
C ARG A 39 3.60 -6.12 10.41
N ILE A 40 3.08 -5.06 9.78
CA ILE A 40 3.37 -4.78 8.39
C ILE A 40 4.78 -4.19 8.29
N THR A 41 5.58 -4.76 7.40
CA THR A 41 6.95 -4.29 7.16
C THR A 41 6.92 -2.85 6.67
N ARG A 42 7.67 -1.99 7.34
CA ARG A 42 7.83 -0.58 7.00
C ARG A 42 9.28 -0.16 6.99
N GLU A 43 9.64 0.68 6.04
CA GLU A 43 10.92 1.38 6.03
C GLU A 43 10.66 2.86 6.31
N SER A 44 11.35 3.41 7.30
CA SER A 44 11.25 4.81 7.66
C SER A 44 12.51 5.55 7.25
N THR A 45 12.36 6.69 6.57
CA THR A 45 13.51 7.52 6.19
C THR A 45 13.25 9.00 6.49
N GLY A 46 14.33 9.72 6.78
CA GLY A 46 14.33 11.18 6.89
C GLY A 46 14.86 11.83 5.61
N PHE A 47 15.12 13.14 5.64
CA PHE A 47 15.59 13.89 4.47
C PHE A 47 16.85 13.29 3.83
N ALA A 48 17.81 12.82 4.65
CA ALA A 48 19.08 12.27 4.17
C ALA A 48 18.91 11.04 3.27
N GLY A 49 17.91 10.18 3.53
CA GLY A 49 17.68 8.95 2.77
C GLY A 49 16.54 9.04 1.76
N LEU A 50 15.78 10.14 1.72
CA LEU A 50 14.57 10.26 0.91
C LEU A 50 14.84 10.10 -0.59
N ALA A 51 15.89 10.75 -1.11
CA ALA A 51 16.20 10.69 -2.54
C ALA A 51 16.54 9.25 -2.99
N GLN A 52 17.38 8.56 -2.22
CA GLN A 52 17.75 7.17 -2.50
C GLN A 52 16.53 6.24 -2.43
N LEU A 53 15.66 6.42 -1.42
CA LEU A 53 14.45 5.64 -1.29
C LEU A 53 13.51 5.85 -2.49
N LEU A 54 13.29 7.09 -2.91
CA LEU A 54 12.45 7.39 -4.09
C LEU A 54 13.02 6.78 -5.36
N THR A 55 14.34 6.82 -5.56
CA THR A 55 14.99 6.13 -6.69
C THR A 55 14.75 4.63 -6.64
N SER A 56 14.86 4.01 -5.47
CA SER A 56 14.60 2.57 -5.32
C SER A 56 13.13 2.19 -5.57
N LEU A 57 12.18 3.05 -5.19
CA LEU A 57 10.75 2.79 -5.40
C LEU A 57 10.31 2.99 -6.85
N ALA A 58 11.04 3.82 -7.60
CA ALA A 58 10.79 4.07 -9.02
C ALA A 58 11.41 3.00 -9.94
N ASP A 59 12.31 2.16 -9.43
CA ASP A 59 12.98 1.12 -10.22
C ASP A 59 12.18 -0.20 -10.17
N GLU A 60 11.47 -0.52 -11.26
CA GLU A 60 10.72 -1.77 -11.42
C GLU A 60 11.59 -3.02 -11.43
N SER A 61 12.90 -2.87 -11.69
CA SER A 61 13.88 -3.96 -11.72
C SER A 61 14.62 -4.15 -10.41
N ALA A 62 14.58 -3.14 -9.52
CA ALA A 62 15.08 -3.28 -8.17
C ALA A 62 14.23 -4.32 -7.43
N ARG A 63 14.86 -5.16 -6.60
CA ARG A 63 14.10 -5.90 -5.59
C ARG A 63 13.35 -4.85 -4.76
N SER A 64 12.03 -4.78 -4.93
CA SER A 64 11.17 -3.91 -4.13
C SER A 64 11.61 -3.98 -2.67
N SER A 65 11.70 -2.82 -2.00
CA SER A 65 11.93 -2.82 -0.56
C SER A 65 10.95 -3.82 0.05
N GLY A 66 11.41 -4.79 0.85
CA GLY A 66 10.52 -5.79 1.45
C GLY A 66 9.44 -5.19 2.37
N ALA A 67 9.46 -3.88 2.57
CA ALA A 67 8.43 -3.07 3.19
C ALA A 67 7.20 -2.92 2.28
N LEU A 68 6.03 -3.25 2.82
CA LEU A 68 4.74 -2.96 2.17
C LEU A 68 4.45 -1.45 2.15
N HIS A 69 4.96 -0.71 3.15
CA HIS A 69 4.77 0.73 3.28
C HIS A 69 6.04 1.47 3.66
N ASN A 70 6.32 2.56 2.97
CA ASN A 70 7.44 3.44 3.28
C ASN A 70 6.94 4.71 3.98
N VAL A 71 7.64 5.15 5.02
CA VAL A 71 7.25 6.27 5.87
C VAL A 71 8.32 7.35 5.82
N PHE A 72 7.94 8.54 5.38
CA PHE A 72 8.79 9.71 5.55
C PHE A 72 8.59 10.29 6.95
N LEU A 73 9.68 10.41 7.70
CA LEU A 73 9.72 11.08 8.99
C LEU A 73 10.47 12.41 8.80
N PRO A 74 9.79 13.57 8.89
CA PRO A 74 10.42 14.88 8.76
C PRO A 74 11.20 15.27 10.03
N THR A 75 12.04 14.37 10.51
CA THR A 75 13.01 14.68 11.57
C THR A 75 14.20 15.42 10.96
N PRO A 76 14.73 16.46 11.64
CA PRO A 76 15.91 17.20 11.20
C PRO A 76 17.12 16.31 10.91
#